data_AF-A0A5C6PQ34-F1
#
_entry.id   AF-A0A5C6PQ34-F1
#
_cell.length_a   1.000
_cell.length_b   1.000
_cell.length_c   1.000
_cell.angle_alpha   90.00
_cell.angle_beta   90.00
_cell.angle_gamma   90.00
#
_symmetry.space_group_name_H-M   'P 1'
#
loop_
_entity.id
_entity.type
_entity.pdbx_description
1 polymer ?
#
loop_
_entity_poly.entity_id
_entity_poly.type
_entity_poly.pdbx_seq_one_letter_code
_entity_poly.pdbx_strand_id
1 'polypeptide(L)'
;MPTWAVPPSDSDPLPEAWECKGQILWDFQIQTHKMVVAKQPDIMVVDKHQKTVVVIDVAIPNDSNIRKKENEKLEKYQALKEEIEKMWGVKATVVPVVIGTLGAVTPKLSRGLQQILRP
;
A
#
# COMPACT_ATOMS: atom_id res chain seq x y z
N MET A 1 0.14 9.52 -36.00
CA MET A 1 -0.04 9.26 -34.55
C MET A 1 0.26 10.58 -33.82
N PRO A 2 -0.57 11.03 -32.87
CA PRO A 2 -0.31 12.27 -32.12
C PRO A 2 0.98 12.18 -31.31
N THR A 3 1.70 13.29 -31.17
CA THR A 3 2.97 13.38 -30.43
C THR A 3 2.84 13.12 -28.92
N TRP A 4 1.63 13.12 -28.36
CA TRP A 4 1.36 12.79 -26.95
C TRP A 4 1.25 11.29 -26.67
N ALA A 5 1.17 10.44 -27.71
CA ALA A 5 0.95 9.01 -27.57
C ALA A 5 2.24 8.17 -27.52
N VAL A 6 3.41 8.81 -27.52
CA VAL A 6 4.70 8.12 -27.43
C VAL A 6 5.29 8.41 -26.05
N PRO A 7 5.46 7.40 -25.16
CA PRO A 7 6.12 7.61 -23.89
C PRO A 7 7.58 8.06 -24.13
N PRO A 8 8.12 8.98 -23.30
CA PRO A 8 9.50 9.48 -23.46
C PRO A 8 10.52 8.34 -23.42
N SER A 9 11.64 8.47 -24.13
CA SER A 9 12.72 7.48 -24.10
C SER A 9 13.49 7.60 -22.78
N ASP A 10 14.12 6.50 -22.31
CA ASP A 10 14.85 6.47 -21.03
C ASP A 10 16.05 7.44 -20.97
N SER A 11 16.46 8.01 -22.12
CA SER A 11 17.54 8.99 -22.24
C SER A 11 17.07 10.45 -22.23
N ASP A 12 15.76 10.71 -22.28
CA ASP A 12 15.24 12.08 -22.24
C ASP A 12 15.04 12.53 -20.79
N PRO A 13 15.50 13.74 -20.39
CA PRO A 13 15.18 14.27 -19.09
C PRO A 13 13.65 14.43 -19.00
N LEU A 14 13.06 13.73 -18.03
CA LEU A 14 11.63 13.82 -17.73
C LEU A 14 11.28 15.31 -17.55
N PRO A 15 10.25 15.85 -18.24
CA PRO A 15 9.79 17.21 -17.96
C PRO A 15 9.47 17.31 -16.46
N GLU A 16 9.71 18.46 -15.80
CA GLU A 16 9.33 18.67 -14.38
C GLU A 16 7.89 18.21 -14.07
N ALA A 17 7.00 18.27 -15.06
CA ALA A 17 5.61 17.79 -15.00
C ALA A 17 5.43 16.26 -14.85
N TRP A 18 6.48 15.47 -15.04
CA TRP A 18 6.52 14.01 -14.86
C TRP A 18 7.14 13.58 -13.53
N GLU A 19 7.37 14.53 -12.61
CA GLU A 19 7.68 14.18 -11.23
C GLU A 19 6.46 13.45 -10.63
N CYS A 20 6.48 12.11 -10.69
CA CYS A 20 5.45 11.27 -10.11
C CYS A 20 5.40 11.51 -8.60
N LYS A 21 4.49 12.40 -8.18
CA LYS A 21 4.22 12.81 -6.79
C LYS A 21 3.96 11.61 -5.88
N GLY A 22 3.42 10.54 -6.44
CA GLY A 22 3.33 9.24 -5.80
C GLY A 22 3.63 8.08 -6.74
N GLN A 23 3.93 6.93 -6.17
CA GLN A 23 4.16 5.66 -6.85
C GLN A 23 3.25 4.58 -6.27
N ILE A 24 2.72 3.71 -7.12
CA ILE A 24 1.99 2.50 -6.69
C ILE A 24 2.87 1.30 -7.01
N LEU A 25 3.16 0.49 -5.99
CA LEU A 25 3.81 -0.80 -6.13
C LEU A 25 2.76 -1.88 -5.91
N TRP A 26 2.70 -2.85 -6.83
CA TRP A 26 1.77 -3.96 -6.75
C TRP A 26 2.54 -5.27 -6.66
N ASP A 27 2.15 -6.13 -5.72
CA ASP A 27 2.75 -7.46 -5.49
C ASP A 27 4.30 -7.42 -5.41
N PHE A 28 4.82 -6.34 -4.83
CA PHE A 28 6.26 -6.08 -4.78
C PHE A 28 6.86 -6.53 -3.45
N GLN A 29 7.86 -7.41 -3.52
CA GLN A 29 8.56 -7.89 -2.33
C GLN A 29 9.59 -6.87 -1.84
N ILE A 30 9.40 -6.34 -0.63
CA ILE A 30 10.37 -5.46 0.02
C ILE A 30 11.55 -6.25 0.59
N GLN A 31 12.75 -5.74 0.34
CA GLN A 31 13.97 -6.19 1.01
C GLN A 31 14.05 -5.49 2.36
N THR A 32 13.94 -6.26 3.44
CA THR A 32 14.02 -5.77 4.82
C THR A 32 15.34 -6.20 5.44
N HIS A 33 15.93 -5.35 6.30
CA HIS A 33 17.18 -5.70 7.00
C HIS A 33 16.97 -6.81 8.04
N LYS A 34 15.79 -6.85 8.66
CA LYS A 34 15.37 -7.96 9.52
C LYS A 34 14.49 -8.94 8.76
N MET A 35 14.44 -10.19 9.22
CA MET A 35 13.46 -11.15 8.71
C MET A 35 12.05 -10.73 9.10
N VAL A 36 11.24 -10.34 8.11
CA VAL A 36 9.81 -10.07 8.26
C VAL A 36 9.04 -11.13 7.46
N VAL A 37 8.04 -11.75 8.09
CA VAL A 37 7.24 -12.82 7.47
C VAL A 37 6.32 -12.28 6.37
N ALA A 38 5.73 -11.10 6.56
CA ALA A 38 4.98 -10.38 5.52
C ALA A 38 5.85 -9.32 4.87
N LYS A 39 6.56 -9.68 3.80
CA LYS A 39 7.41 -8.73 3.03
C LYS A 39 6.84 -8.35 1.67
N GLN A 40 5.70 -8.92 1.28
CA GLN A 40 5.06 -8.74 -0.01
C GLN A 40 3.57 -8.44 0.20
N PRO A 41 3.21 -7.15 0.37
CA PRO A 41 1.81 -6.72 0.37
C PRO A 41 1.24 -6.70 -1.05
N ASP A 42 -0.09 -6.77 -1.15
CA ASP A 42 -0.79 -6.66 -2.44
C ASP A 42 -0.54 -5.31 -3.11
N ILE A 43 -0.63 -4.22 -2.33
CA ILE A 43 -0.47 -2.85 -2.83
C ILE A 43 0.33 -2.01 -1.84
N MET A 44 1.18 -1.15 -2.37
CA MET A 44 1.76 -0.04 -1.64
C MET A 44 1.57 1.25 -2.40
N VAL A 45 1.12 2.29 -1.71
CA VAL A 45 1.03 3.65 -2.24
C VAL A 45 2.09 4.48 -1.54
N VAL A 46 3.06 4.96 -2.29
CA VAL A 46 4.15 5.81 -1.81
C VAL A 46 3.86 7.24 -2.22
N ASP A 47 3.71 8.15 -1.27
CA ASP A 47 3.66 9.58 -1.52
C ASP A 47 5.03 10.17 -1.16
N LYS A 48 5.76 10.61 -2.20
CA LYS A 48 7.11 11.16 -2.03
C LYS A 48 7.08 12.56 -1.43
N HIS A 49 6.02 13.32 -1.69
CA HIS A 49 5.87 14.69 -1.23
C HIS A 49 5.54 14.72 0.28
N GLN A 50 4.57 13.91 0.70
CA GLN A 50 4.17 13.79 2.10
C GLN A 50 5.11 12.90 2.93
N LYS A 51 6.03 12.17 2.27
CA LYS A 51 6.88 11.14 2.89
C LYS A 51 6.04 10.11 3.65
N THR A 52 4.98 9.63 3.00
CA THR A 52 4.07 8.63 3.56
C THR A 52 4.01 7.39 2.68
N VAL A 53 3.76 6.25 3.30
CA VAL A 53 3.52 4.98 2.62
C VAL A 53 2.27 4.35 3.18
N VAL A 54 1.37 3.91 2.32
CA VAL A 54 0.20 3.12 2.69
C VAL A 54 0.39 1.71 2.17
N VAL A 55 0.42 0.74 3.07
CA VAL A 55 0.48 -0.69 2.77
C VAL A 55 -0.96 -1.23 2.83
N ILE A 56 -1.44 -1.79 1.73
CA ILE A 56 -2.79 -2.29 1.58
C ILE A 56 -2.72 -3.79 1.29
N ASP A 57 -3.50 -4.55 2.04
CA ASP A 57 -3.51 -6.01 1.96
C ASP A 57 -4.96 -6.49 1.97
N VAL A 58 -5.38 -7.19 0.91
CA VAL A 58 -6.77 -7.54 0.60
C VAL A 58 -7.04 -9.00 1.01
N ALA A 59 -8.17 -9.27 1.65
CA ALA A 59 -8.60 -10.64 1.93
C ALA A 59 -10.11 -10.81 1.85
N ILE A 60 -10.50 -12.02 1.45
CA ILE A 60 -11.91 -12.44 1.37
C ILE A 60 -12.13 -13.68 2.24
N PRO A 61 -12.33 -13.53 3.56
CA PRO A 61 -12.64 -14.65 4.43
C PRO A 61 -14.14 -14.94 4.48
N ASN A 62 -14.52 -16.07 5.08
CA ASN A 62 -15.90 -16.28 5.54
C ASN A 62 -16.28 -15.16 6.53
N ASP A 63 -17.51 -14.68 6.44
CA ASP A 63 -18.08 -13.58 7.21
C ASP A 63 -17.88 -13.73 8.73
N SER A 64 -18.01 -14.96 9.24
CA SER A 64 -17.78 -15.28 10.65
C SER A 64 -16.35 -15.02 11.12
N ASN A 65 -15.39 -15.00 10.20
CA ASN A 65 -13.95 -14.90 10.47
C ASN A 65 -13.34 -13.52 10.15
N ILE A 66 -14.13 -12.56 9.67
CA ILE A 66 -13.63 -11.25 9.21
C ILE A 66 -12.75 -10.57 10.27
N ARG A 67 -13.25 -10.46 11.52
CA ARG A 67 -12.53 -9.77 12.60
C ARG A 67 -11.20 -10.45 12.95
N LYS A 68 -11.20 -11.78 12.95
CA LYS A 68 -9.99 -12.57 13.22
C LYS A 68 -8.95 -12.32 12.14
N LYS A 69 -9.36 -12.39 10.87
CA LYS A 69 -8.47 -12.19 9.72
C LYS A 69 -7.94 -10.76 9.60
N GLU A 70 -8.76 -9.78 9.95
CA GLU A 70 -8.33 -8.38 10.03
C GLU A 70 -7.23 -8.17 11.08
N ASN A 71 -7.39 -8.71 12.30
CA ASN A 71 -6.39 -8.59 13.35
C ASN A 71 -5.09 -9.34 13.01
N GLU A 72 -5.20 -10.57 12.48
CA GLU A 72 -4.04 -11.34 12.01
C GLU A 72 -3.21 -10.54 10.99
N LYS A 73 -3.87 -9.84 10.05
CA LYS A 73 -3.18 -9.00 9.06
C LYS A 73 -2.51 -7.78 9.71
N LEU A 74 -3.20 -7.06 10.59
CA LEU A 74 -2.61 -5.91 11.29
C LEU A 74 -1.34 -6.29 12.05
N GLU A 75 -1.38 -7.40 12.79
CA GLU A 75 -0.22 -7.90 13.53
C GLU A 75 0.92 -8.30 12.60
N LYS A 76 0.62 -9.02 11.52
CA LYS A 76 1.62 -9.49 10.55
C LYS A 76 2.37 -8.35 9.87
N TYR A 77 1.65 -7.27 9.52
CA TYR A 77 2.22 -6.13 8.79
C TYR A 77 2.78 -5.02 9.69
N GLN A 78 2.58 -5.09 11.01
CA GLN A 78 3.16 -4.14 11.95
C GLN A 78 4.70 -4.14 11.90
N ALA A 79 5.32 -5.32 11.83
CA ALA A 79 6.77 -5.44 11.70
C ALA A 79 7.28 -4.87 10.36
N LEU A 80 6.54 -5.08 9.26
CA LEU A 80 6.88 -4.50 7.96
C LEU A 80 6.81 -2.97 8.00
N LYS A 81 5.76 -2.43 8.61
CA LYS A 81 5.57 -0.99 8.80
C LYS A 81 6.80 -0.38 9.47
N GLU A 82 7.21 -0.90 10.63
CA GLU A 82 8.34 -0.37 11.39
C GLU A 82 9.66 -0.41 10.60
N GLU A 83 9.90 -1.48 9.84
CA GLU A 83 11.08 -1.58 8.99
C GLU A 83 11.02 -0.59 7.81
N ILE A 84 9.86 -0.37 7.17
CA ILE A 84 9.71 0.65 6.12
C ILE A 84 9.97 2.05 6.69
N GLU A 85 9.39 2.38 7.83
CA GLU A 85 9.57 3.70 8.47
C GLU A 85 11.05 3.94 8.78
N LYS A 86 11.75 2.92 9.28
CA LYS A 86 13.17 2.99 9.60
C LYS A 86 14.07 3.06 8.35
N MET A 87 13.81 2.24 7.34
CA MET A 87 14.67 2.15 6.15
C MET A 87 14.50 3.36 5.23
N TRP A 88 13.27 3.85 5.06
CA TRP A 88 12.96 4.90 4.09
C TRP A 88 12.77 6.28 4.74
N GLY A 89 12.71 6.36 6.07
CA GLY A 89 12.52 7.63 6.78
C GLY A 89 11.16 8.28 6.49
N VAL A 90 10.14 7.45 6.25
CA VAL A 90 8.76 7.83 5.90
C VAL A 90 7.81 7.40 7.01
N LYS A 91 6.58 7.92 7.02
CA LYS A 91 5.50 7.41 7.90
C LYS A 91 4.70 6.35 7.16
N ALA A 92 4.56 5.16 7.75
CA ALA A 92 3.85 4.05 7.12
C ALA A 92 2.52 3.75 7.82
N THR A 93 1.51 3.37 7.04
CA THR A 93 0.18 3.00 7.54
C THR A 93 -0.23 1.68 6.91
N VAL A 94 -0.75 0.76 7.71
CA VAL A 94 -1.29 -0.52 7.23
C VAL A 94 -2.81 -0.41 7.17
N VAL A 95 -3.38 -0.69 6.00
CA VAL A 95 -4.82 -0.72 5.75
C VAL A 95 -5.21 -2.13 5.30
N PRO A 96 -5.69 -3.00 6.21
CA PRO A 96 -6.23 -4.29 5.82
C PRO A 96 -7.59 -4.09 5.16
N VAL A 97 -7.74 -4.54 3.92
CA VAL A 97 -9.01 -4.55 3.20
C VAL A 97 -9.61 -5.94 3.31
N VAL A 98 -10.52 -6.13 4.27
CA VAL A 98 -11.15 -7.44 4.53
C VAL A 98 -12.63 -7.38 4.22
N ILE A 99 -13.07 -8.20 3.27
CA ILE A 99 -14.46 -8.25 2.79
C ILE A 99 -14.97 -9.69 2.94
N GLY A 100 -16.05 -9.90 3.66
CA GLY A 100 -16.68 -11.21 3.80
C GLY A 100 -17.16 -11.75 2.46
N THR A 101 -17.20 -13.08 2.34
CA THR A 101 -17.80 -13.79 1.20
C THR A 101 -19.22 -13.35 0.85
N LEU A 102 -20.04 -12.91 1.83
CA LEU A 102 -21.39 -12.39 1.60
C LEU A 102 -21.45 -10.84 1.62
N GLY A 103 -20.29 -10.18 1.53
CA GLY A 103 -20.19 -8.72 1.51
C GLY A 103 -20.16 -8.05 2.89
N ALA A 104 -20.07 -8.81 3.99
CA ALA A 104 -19.89 -8.21 5.31
C ALA A 104 -18.55 -7.46 5.40
N VAL A 105 -18.55 -6.29 6.03
CA VAL A 105 -17.35 -5.45 6.22
C VAL A 105 -17.27 -4.95 7.65
N THR A 106 -16.07 -4.64 8.13
CA THR A 106 -15.89 -4.02 9.44
C THR A 106 -15.94 -2.49 9.33
N PRO A 107 -16.32 -1.77 10.40
CA PRO A 107 -16.16 -0.31 10.45
C PRO A 107 -14.71 0.17 10.31
N LYS A 108 -13.72 -0.71 10.55
CA LYS A 108 -12.30 -0.36 10.38
C LYS A 108 -11.93 -0.23 8.91
N LEU A 109 -12.56 -1.01 8.02
CA LEU A 109 -12.38 -0.85 6.57
C LEU A 109 -12.71 0.58 6.13
N SER A 110 -13.87 1.10 6.55
CA SER A 110 -14.29 2.47 6.22
C SER A 110 -13.27 3.52 6.70
N ARG A 111 -12.73 3.36 7.92
CA ARG A 111 -11.68 4.26 8.45
C ARG A 111 -10.36 4.13 7.71
N GLY A 112 -10.02 2.92 7.24
CA GLY A 112 -8.84 2.67 6.43
C GLY A 112 -8.93 3.37 5.07
N LEU A 113 -10.06 3.23 4.39
CA LEU A 113 -10.30 3.87 3.09
C LEU A 113 -10.29 5.40 3.18
N GLN A 114 -10.83 5.98 4.26
CA GLN A 114 -10.75 7.43 4.52
C GLN A 114 -9.31 7.95 4.66
N GLN A 115 -8.34 7.11 5.02
CA GLN A 115 -6.93 7.51 5.08
C GLN A 115 -6.28 7.55 3.69
N ILE A 116 -6.75 6.70 2.77
CA ILE A 116 -6.28 6.66 1.38
C ILE A 116 -6.88 7.80 0.57
N LEU A 117 -8.18 8.05 0.74
CA LEU A 117 -8.95 8.99 -0.08
C LEU A 117 -8.89 10.45 0.41
N ARG A 118 -7.92 10.81 1.26
CA ARG A 118 -7.83 12.21 1.73
C ARG A 118 -7.60 13.13 0.54
N PRO A 119 -8.48 14.13 0.31
CA PRO A 119 -8.37 15.06 -0.82
C PRO A 119 -7.20 16.03 -0.66
#